data_AF-A0A1I7LDW5-F1
#
_entry.id   AF-A0A1I7LDW5-F1
#
_cell.length_a   1.000
_cell.length_b   1.000
_cell.length_c   1.000
_cell.angle_alpha   90.00
_cell.angle_beta   90.00
_cell.angle_gamma   90.00
#
_symmetry.space_group_name_H-M   'P 1'
#
loop_
_entity.id
_entity.type
_entity.pdbx_description
1 polymer ?
#
loop_
_entity_poly.entity_id
_entity_poly.type
_entity_poly.pdbx_seq_one_letter_code
_entity_poly.pdbx_strand_id
1 'polypeptide(L)'
;MKLPPILTGIVLDPAAGTLDFSALGVGFDPRTVLAVLHEPTNRFLFAKGRSGLTYAAIAGPVMTLTVDTTGLATGPVTGFLDDGALIATDARLEACRALLATANATLSNLATGLGTPSDVATGSDAAAGSLIAKVTRLLGTQSGIAAVLAAIRDRLPAALVGGRLSVDGSGVVQPVAVGNFPATQPVSGTVSLGAGAAQIGTIGNAFALDATAQAGNTSLSSIDGKLTGAAKDGADPASPAVANAGTGIRGWLATIAGQLGGTLKTTLQAGTAIVGRFGIDQTTPGTTNGVVVNSGALSADLRVAGAAVTGANAVPTYLPGIANAAGTAAGTALSVQGTAAGVPIPTTVRGAGTNRSTTVGTTATPLMAANTSRQGWKIKNDSAGDIWINFDATATAAPGGGNIKVPAGSYLSSEPGFVETGAMSAIGSAAGLAITAREH
;
A
#
# COMPACT_ATOMS: atom_id res chain seq x y z
N MET A 1 -21.37 26.82 10.34
CA MET A 1 -20.81 27.47 11.55
C MET A 1 -21.70 28.67 11.84
N LYS A 2 -22.47 28.67 12.93
CA LYS A 2 -23.31 29.83 13.29
C LYS A 2 -22.37 30.89 13.87
N LEU A 3 -22.41 32.11 13.36
CA LEU A 3 -21.59 33.20 13.89
C LEU A 3 -22.04 33.51 15.33
N PRO A 4 -21.10 33.75 16.27
CA PRO A 4 -21.45 34.13 17.63
C PRO A 4 -22.26 35.44 17.61
N PRO A 5 -23.21 35.62 18.54
CA PRO A 5 -23.98 36.86 18.62
C PRO A 5 -23.06 38.06 18.83
N ILE A 6 -23.29 39.09 18.02
CA ILE A 6 -22.57 40.36 18.05
C ILE A 6 -23.23 41.25 19.11
N LEU A 7 -22.45 41.69 20.10
CA LEU A 7 -22.86 42.67 21.09
C LEU A 7 -22.56 44.08 20.57
N THR A 8 -23.58 44.94 20.59
CA THR A 8 -23.47 46.37 20.30
C THR A 8 -23.89 47.17 21.54
N GLY A 9 -23.32 48.36 21.74
CA GLY A 9 -23.60 49.19 22.92
C GLY A 9 -22.59 49.05 24.07
N ILE A 10 -21.45 48.38 23.84
CA ILE A 10 -20.32 48.42 24.78
C ILE A 10 -19.67 49.79 24.66
N VAL A 11 -19.36 50.43 25.79
CA VAL A 11 -18.69 51.74 25.82
C VAL A 11 -17.26 51.57 26.30
N LEU A 12 -16.29 52.00 25.50
CA LEU A 12 -14.88 52.07 25.91
C LEU A 12 -14.61 53.42 26.58
N ASP A 13 -14.03 53.40 27.78
CA ASP A 13 -13.36 54.55 28.38
C ASP A 13 -11.83 54.32 28.28
N PRO A 14 -11.15 54.95 27.29
CA PRO A 14 -9.71 54.78 27.09
C PRO A 14 -8.86 55.36 28.23
N ALA A 15 -9.37 56.35 28.97
CA ALA A 15 -8.61 56.96 30.05
C ALA A 15 -8.61 56.07 31.30
N ALA A 16 -9.74 55.44 31.59
CA ALA A 16 -9.87 54.48 32.68
C ALA A 16 -9.43 53.05 32.30
N GLY A 17 -9.25 52.77 31.01
CA GLY A 17 -9.00 51.42 30.50
C GLY A 17 -10.14 50.45 30.80
N THR A 18 -11.39 50.93 30.68
CA THR A 18 -12.56 50.12 31.02
C THR A 18 -13.52 49.93 29.85
N LEU A 19 -14.20 48.79 29.84
CA LEU A 19 -15.35 48.51 28.99
C LEU A 19 -16.59 48.47 29.86
N ASP A 20 -17.56 49.32 29.57
CA ASP A 20 -18.85 49.37 30.24
C ASP A 20 -19.93 48.65 29.41
N PHE A 21 -20.53 47.64 30.03
CA PHE A 21 -21.58 46.80 29.45
C PHE A 21 -22.98 47.18 29.95
N SER A 22 -23.14 48.29 30.68
CA SER A 22 -24.42 48.70 31.31
C SER A 22 -25.58 48.84 30.32
N ALA A 23 -25.30 49.18 29.05
CA ALA A 23 -26.31 49.32 28.02
C ALA A 23 -26.89 47.99 27.51
N LEU A 24 -26.27 46.85 27.83
CA LEU A 24 -26.72 45.52 27.42
C LEU A 24 -27.85 44.94 28.29
N GLY A 25 -28.28 45.68 29.33
CA GLY A 25 -29.37 45.31 30.21
C GLY A 25 -28.91 44.94 31.63
N VAL A 26 -29.86 45.03 32.57
CA VAL A 26 -29.61 44.68 33.97
C VAL A 26 -29.27 43.20 34.11
N GLY A 27 -28.18 42.90 34.82
CA GLY A 27 -27.72 41.52 35.06
C GLY A 27 -26.83 40.93 33.97
N PHE A 28 -26.42 41.71 32.96
CA PHE A 28 -25.38 41.27 32.03
C PHE A 28 -24.06 41.00 32.77
N ASP A 29 -23.48 39.80 32.63
CA ASP A 29 -22.18 39.43 33.22
C ASP A 29 -21.07 39.59 32.17
N PRO A 30 -20.15 40.58 32.31
CA PRO A 30 -19.03 40.77 31.41
C PRO A 30 -18.14 39.53 31.20
N ARG A 31 -18.17 38.55 32.12
CA ARG A 31 -17.39 37.29 32.01
C ARG A 31 -17.84 36.37 30.86
N THR A 32 -19.03 36.62 30.31
CA THR A 32 -19.59 35.86 29.18
C THR A 32 -19.08 36.35 27.83
N VAL A 33 -18.38 37.49 27.78
CA VAL A 33 -17.78 38.02 26.57
C VAL A 33 -16.54 37.20 26.22
N LEU A 34 -16.37 36.84 24.95
CA LEU A 34 -15.21 36.12 24.42
C LEU A 34 -14.13 37.06 23.92
N ALA A 35 -14.51 38.12 23.23
CA ALA A 35 -13.58 39.10 22.71
C ALA A 35 -14.27 40.45 22.50
N VAL A 36 -13.49 41.53 22.49
CA VAL A 36 -13.95 42.88 22.14
C VAL A 36 -12.98 43.49 21.15
N LEU A 37 -13.50 43.90 19.99
CA LEU A 37 -12.77 44.51 18.89
C LEU A 37 -13.04 46.02 18.88
N HIS A 38 -11.99 46.83 18.89
CA HIS A 38 -12.08 48.25 18.62
C HIS A 38 -12.09 48.48 17.11
N GLU A 39 -13.24 48.88 16.58
CA GLU A 39 -13.46 48.96 15.12
C GLU A 39 -12.56 50.00 14.44
N PRO A 40 -12.37 51.22 14.97
CA PRO A 40 -11.55 52.23 14.30
C PRO A 40 -10.10 51.80 14.07
N THR A 41 -9.54 50.97 14.95
CA THR A 41 -8.14 50.52 14.85
C THR A 41 -8.00 49.04 14.47
N ASN A 42 -9.11 48.32 14.28
CA ASN A 42 -9.14 46.88 14.07
C ASN A 42 -8.29 46.08 15.07
N ARG A 43 -8.25 46.53 16.33
CA ARG A 43 -7.44 45.92 17.39
C ARG A 43 -8.33 45.30 18.46
N PHE A 44 -8.01 44.07 18.87
CA PHE A 44 -8.66 43.45 20.01
C PHE A 44 -8.21 44.13 21.30
N LEU A 45 -9.19 44.49 22.14
CA LEU A 45 -8.98 45.05 23.47
C LEU A 45 -9.05 43.96 24.55
N PHE A 46 -9.84 42.93 24.27
CA PHE A 46 -10.02 41.77 25.14
C PHE A 46 -10.21 40.52 24.29
N ALA A 47 -9.62 39.40 24.71
CA ALA A 47 -9.82 38.09 24.11
C ALA A 47 -9.56 36.99 25.16
N LYS A 48 -10.60 36.28 25.57
CA LYS A 48 -10.54 35.21 26.56
C LYS A 48 -9.54 34.13 26.11
N GLY A 49 -8.56 33.85 26.96
CA GLY A 49 -7.50 32.85 26.70
C GLY A 49 -6.29 33.34 25.91
N ARG A 50 -6.25 34.60 25.44
CA ARG A 50 -5.08 35.16 24.75
C ARG A 50 -4.22 35.99 25.70
N SER A 51 -2.94 35.65 25.82
CA SER A 51 -1.99 36.38 26.67
C SER A 51 -1.90 37.85 26.25
N GLY A 52 -1.92 38.76 27.22
CA GLY A 52 -1.87 40.21 27.01
C GLY A 52 -3.19 40.90 26.61
N LEU A 53 -4.28 40.15 26.44
CA LEU A 53 -5.62 40.66 26.15
C LEU A 53 -6.64 40.19 27.20
N THR A 54 -6.29 40.37 28.48
CA THR A 54 -7.08 39.94 29.63
C THR A 54 -7.75 41.14 30.32
N TYR A 55 -8.52 40.87 31.38
CA TYR A 55 -9.03 41.92 32.28
C TYR A 55 -8.29 41.87 33.61
N ALA A 56 -8.13 43.03 34.25
CA ALA A 56 -7.54 43.20 35.58
C ALA A 56 -8.60 43.01 36.68
N ALA A 57 -9.80 43.54 36.47
CA ALA A 57 -10.90 43.49 37.43
C ALA A 57 -12.26 43.57 36.71
N ILE A 58 -13.32 43.12 37.39
CA ILE A 58 -14.71 43.31 36.97
C ILE A 58 -15.50 43.84 38.18
N ALA A 59 -16.16 44.98 38.01
CA ALA A 59 -16.99 45.62 39.02
C ALA A 59 -18.38 45.88 38.44
N GLY A 60 -19.34 45.00 38.74
CA GLY A 60 -20.66 45.03 38.13
C GLY A 60 -20.57 44.89 36.61
N PRO A 61 -21.17 45.80 35.82
CA PRO A 61 -21.14 45.76 34.35
C PRO A 61 -19.85 46.34 33.75
N VAL A 62 -18.87 46.75 34.56
CA VAL A 62 -17.63 47.38 34.07
C VAL A 62 -16.47 46.40 34.17
N MET A 63 -15.75 46.20 33.06
CA MET A 63 -14.54 45.39 32.96
C MET A 63 -13.32 46.29 32.79
N THR A 64 -12.35 46.22 33.70
CA THR A 64 -11.06 46.91 33.58
C THR A 64 -10.08 46.03 32.79
N LEU A 65 -9.51 46.56 31.73
CA LEU A 65 -8.60 45.84 30.83
C LEU A 65 -7.17 45.86 31.35
N THR A 66 -6.39 44.82 31.03
CA THR A 66 -4.92 44.84 31.25
C THR A 66 -4.16 45.49 30.09
N VAL A 67 -4.79 45.57 28.92
CA VAL A 67 -4.19 46.20 27.75
C VAL A 67 -4.15 47.72 27.91
N ASP A 68 -3.03 48.33 27.57
CA ASP A 68 -2.93 49.78 27.49
C ASP A 68 -3.84 50.32 26.38
N THR A 69 -4.76 51.19 26.78
CA THR A 69 -5.73 51.87 25.91
C THR A 69 -5.44 53.36 25.77
N THR A 70 -4.37 53.86 26.40
CA THR A 70 -3.95 55.25 26.26
C THR A 70 -3.58 55.52 24.80
N GLY A 71 -4.32 56.43 24.16
CA GLY A 71 -4.18 56.75 22.73
C GLY A 71 -5.19 56.09 21.81
N LEU A 72 -6.11 55.24 22.31
CA LEU A 72 -7.29 54.88 21.54
C LEU A 72 -8.30 56.02 21.58
N ALA A 73 -8.83 56.40 20.41
CA ALA A 73 -9.95 57.32 20.33
C ALA A 73 -11.22 56.67 20.90
N THR A 74 -12.14 57.47 21.43
CA THR A 74 -13.49 56.98 21.69
C THR A 74 -14.13 56.56 20.36
N GLY A 75 -14.70 55.36 20.32
CA GLY A 75 -15.22 54.80 19.08
C GLY A 75 -16.03 53.53 19.31
N PRO A 76 -16.73 53.04 18.26
CA PRO A 76 -17.51 51.82 18.36
C PRO A 76 -16.61 50.62 18.66
N VAL A 77 -17.10 49.77 19.55
CA VAL A 77 -16.51 48.48 19.88
C VAL A 77 -17.53 47.39 19.62
N THR A 78 -17.09 46.30 19.01
CA THR A 78 -17.89 45.10 18.77
C THR A 78 -17.49 44.02 19.76
N GLY A 79 -18.45 43.55 20.56
CA GLY A 79 -18.25 42.42 21.46
C GLY A 79 -18.71 41.10 20.84
N PHE A 80 -18.00 40.02 21.14
CA PHE A 80 -18.38 38.67 20.77
C PHE A 80 -18.82 37.95 22.04
N LEU A 81 -20.08 37.55 22.12
CA LEU A 81 -20.62 36.84 23.27
C LEU A 81 -20.45 35.33 23.11
N ASP A 82 -20.14 34.66 24.21
CA ASP A 82 -20.37 33.22 24.31
C ASP A 82 -21.84 32.97 24.59
N ASP A 83 -22.61 32.52 23.60
CA ASP A 83 -24.04 32.23 23.78
C ASP A 83 -24.28 30.96 24.60
N GLY A 84 -23.22 30.25 25.02
CA GLY A 84 -23.30 28.98 25.74
C GLY A 84 -23.91 27.84 24.90
N ALA A 85 -24.46 28.13 23.72
CA ALA A 85 -25.08 27.17 22.82
C ALA A 85 -24.06 26.52 21.88
N LEU A 86 -22.86 27.10 21.78
CA LEU A 86 -21.76 26.61 20.94
C LEU A 86 -20.51 26.18 21.70
N ILE A 87 -20.39 26.44 23.01
CA ILE A 87 -19.38 25.77 23.82
C ILE A 87 -19.72 24.29 23.86
N ALA A 88 -18.72 23.44 23.72
CA ALA A 88 -18.88 22.04 24.04
C ALA A 88 -19.15 21.92 25.55
N THR A 89 -20.42 22.01 25.94
CA THR A 89 -20.89 21.58 27.27
C THR A 89 -20.31 20.20 27.56
N ASP A 90 -20.10 19.83 28.82
CA ASP A 90 -19.62 18.48 29.17
C ASP A 90 -20.44 17.38 28.49
N ALA A 91 -21.76 17.57 28.34
CA ALA A 91 -22.64 16.67 27.61
C ALA A 91 -22.30 16.55 26.11
N ARG A 92 -21.93 17.65 25.44
CA ARG A 92 -21.51 17.65 24.04
C ARG A 92 -20.09 17.14 23.86
N LEU A 93 -19.18 17.44 24.78
CA LEU A 93 -17.86 16.81 24.83
C LEU A 93 -18.01 15.30 24.96
N GLU A 94 -18.89 14.84 25.83
CA GLU A 94 -19.17 13.42 26.02
C GLU A 94 -19.84 12.80 24.80
N ALA A 95 -20.77 13.50 24.14
CA ALA A 95 -21.34 13.05 22.87
C ALA A 95 -20.28 12.95 21.75
N CYS A 96 -19.36 13.91 21.67
CA CYS A 96 -18.22 13.86 20.74
C CYS A 96 -17.26 12.72 21.07
N ARG A 97 -16.97 12.46 22.35
CA ARG A 97 -16.17 11.31 22.78
C ARG A 97 -16.85 9.99 22.43
N ALA A 98 -18.16 9.88 22.64
CA ALA A 98 -18.94 8.71 22.26
C ALA A 98 -18.95 8.48 20.75
N LEU A 99 -19.08 9.55 19.96
CA LEU A 99 -19.01 9.48 18.50
C LEU A 99 -17.61 9.06 18.02
N LEU A 100 -16.56 9.62 18.62
CA LEU A 100 -15.18 9.26 18.31
C LEU A 100 -14.88 7.81 18.69
N ALA A 101 -15.38 7.34 19.84
CA ALA A 101 -15.27 5.94 20.25
C ALA A 101 -15.99 5.01 19.26
N THR A 102 -17.18 5.40 18.79
CA THR A 102 -17.93 4.65 17.76
C THR A 102 -17.19 4.60 16.43
N ALA A 103 -16.60 5.73 16.00
CA ALA A 103 -15.79 5.80 14.79
C ALA A 103 -14.53 4.93 14.89
N ASN A 104 -13.83 4.97 16.03
CA ASN A 104 -12.65 4.15 16.29
C ASN A 104 -13.00 2.65 16.33
N ALA A 105 -14.12 2.29 16.95
CA ALA A 105 -14.61 0.90 16.94
C ALA A 105 -14.94 0.43 15.52
N THR A 106 -15.57 1.29 14.71
CA THR A 106 -15.88 0.99 13.30
C THR A 106 -14.60 0.80 12.49
N LEU A 107 -13.62 1.68 12.66
CA LEU A 107 -12.34 1.61 11.96
C LEU A 107 -11.52 0.38 12.39
N SER A 108 -11.53 0.05 13.68
CA SER A 108 -10.90 -1.16 14.20
C SER A 108 -11.55 -2.42 13.61
N ASN A 109 -12.88 -2.47 13.57
CA ASN A 109 -13.61 -3.60 12.98
C ASN A 109 -13.31 -3.76 11.49
N LEU A 110 -13.21 -2.64 10.75
CA LEU A 110 -12.75 -2.63 9.36
C LEU A 110 -11.32 -3.17 9.26
N ALA A 111 -10.39 -2.70 10.09
CA ALA A 111 -9.00 -3.16 10.08
C ALA A 111 -8.88 -4.66 10.40
N THR A 112 -9.63 -5.15 11.40
CA THR A 112 -9.69 -6.58 11.75
C THR A 112 -10.32 -7.39 10.62
N GLY A 113 -11.40 -6.90 10.01
CA GLY A 113 -12.06 -7.56 8.87
C GLY A 113 -11.19 -7.61 7.61
N LEU A 114 -10.37 -6.58 7.38
CA LEU A 114 -9.37 -6.56 6.31
C LEU A 114 -8.19 -7.49 6.61
N GLY A 115 -7.90 -7.76 7.89
CA GLY A 115 -6.77 -8.55 8.35
C GLY A 115 -5.42 -7.90 8.05
N THR A 116 -4.34 -8.42 8.65
CA THR A 116 -2.99 -7.96 8.32
C THR A 116 -2.69 -8.23 6.83
N PRO A 117 -2.08 -7.28 6.10
CA PRO A 117 -1.56 -7.55 4.77
C PRO A 117 -0.42 -8.57 4.89
N SER A 118 -0.75 -9.84 4.65
CA SER A 118 0.22 -10.90 4.48
C SER A 118 0.62 -10.92 3.00
N ASP A 119 1.45 -9.95 2.59
CA ASP A 119 2.06 -10.02 1.27
C ASP A 119 3.57 -9.79 1.37
N VAL A 120 4.30 -10.91 1.33
CA VAL A 120 5.75 -10.96 1.14
C VAL A 120 6.05 -11.61 -0.22
N ALA A 121 5.05 -11.84 -1.07
CA ALA A 121 5.21 -12.58 -2.32
C ALA A 121 4.91 -11.69 -3.54
N THR A 122 5.97 -11.24 -4.20
CA THR A 122 5.94 -10.53 -5.48
C THR A 122 5.19 -11.36 -6.54
N GLY A 123 3.92 -11.00 -6.82
CA GLY A 123 3.16 -11.51 -7.96
C GLY A 123 1.71 -11.98 -7.71
N SER A 124 1.03 -11.56 -6.64
CA SER A 124 -0.14 -12.29 -6.12
C SER A 124 -1.53 -11.65 -6.31
N ASP A 125 -1.87 -11.10 -7.48
CA ASP A 125 -3.23 -10.57 -7.72
C ASP A 125 -4.34 -11.65 -7.62
N ALA A 126 -3.97 -12.94 -7.70
CA ALA A 126 -4.88 -14.09 -7.60
C ALA A 126 -4.78 -14.89 -6.28
N ALA A 127 -3.87 -14.55 -5.35
CA ALA A 127 -3.72 -15.33 -4.12
C ALA A 127 -4.73 -14.90 -3.04
N ALA A 128 -5.10 -15.83 -2.15
CA ALA A 128 -6.10 -15.65 -1.09
C ALA A 128 -5.84 -14.50 -0.07
N GLY A 129 -4.75 -13.76 -0.21
CA GLY A 129 -4.40 -12.55 0.56
C GLY A 129 -4.44 -11.24 -0.22
N SER A 130 -4.64 -11.26 -1.55
CA SER A 130 -4.63 -10.04 -2.37
C SER A 130 -5.77 -9.09 -1.99
N LEU A 131 -5.53 -7.78 -2.13
CA LEU A 131 -6.54 -6.76 -1.86
C LEU A 131 -7.80 -6.99 -2.71
N ILE A 132 -7.66 -7.49 -3.94
CA ILE A 132 -8.78 -7.85 -4.82
C ILE A 132 -9.52 -9.07 -4.26
N ALA A 133 -8.83 -10.10 -3.80
CA ALA A 133 -9.45 -11.26 -3.16
C ALA A 133 -10.16 -10.88 -1.85
N LYS A 134 -9.60 -9.96 -1.07
CA LYS A 134 -10.18 -9.41 0.18
C LYS A 134 -11.38 -8.50 -0.09
N VAL A 135 -11.32 -7.64 -1.10
CA VAL A 135 -12.48 -6.84 -1.54
C VAL A 135 -13.58 -7.74 -2.09
N THR A 136 -13.23 -8.79 -2.84
CA THR A 136 -14.19 -9.80 -3.32
C THR A 136 -14.79 -10.59 -2.15
N ARG A 137 -14.02 -10.90 -1.10
CA ARG A 137 -14.50 -11.53 0.13
C ARG A 137 -15.39 -10.59 0.95
N LEU A 138 -15.03 -9.31 1.07
CA LEU A 138 -15.82 -8.29 1.75
C LEU A 138 -17.15 -8.03 1.04
N LEU A 139 -17.14 -8.03 -0.29
CA LEU A 139 -18.35 -8.04 -1.09
C LEU A 139 -19.12 -9.35 -0.87
N GLY A 140 -18.44 -10.50 -0.80
CA GLY A 140 -19.04 -11.82 -0.56
C GLY A 140 -19.60 -12.06 0.85
N THR A 141 -19.08 -11.41 1.89
CA THR A 141 -19.50 -11.59 3.28
C THR A 141 -20.44 -10.46 3.75
N GLN A 142 -21.69 -10.59 3.32
CA GLN A 142 -22.88 -10.64 4.21
C GLN A 142 -23.61 -9.41 4.76
N SER A 143 -23.24 -8.15 4.50
CA SER A 143 -24.15 -7.01 4.84
C SER A 143 -24.71 -6.30 3.60
N GLY A 144 -23.83 -5.81 2.73
CA GLY A 144 -24.26 -5.10 1.51
C GLY A 144 -24.97 -6.01 0.51
N ILE A 145 -24.41 -7.19 0.23
CA ILE A 145 -25.03 -8.15 -0.71
C ILE A 145 -26.30 -8.76 -0.13
N ALA A 146 -26.38 -8.99 1.18
CA ALA A 146 -27.61 -9.48 1.82
C ALA A 146 -28.74 -8.44 1.73
N ALA A 147 -28.43 -7.15 1.94
CA ALA A 147 -29.38 -6.05 1.76
C ALA A 147 -29.80 -5.88 0.29
N VAL A 148 -28.87 -6.02 -0.66
CA VAL A 148 -29.17 -5.97 -2.10
C VAL A 148 -30.01 -7.19 -2.52
N LEU A 149 -29.68 -8.40 -2.05
CA LEU A 149 -30.46 -9.61 -2.31
C LEU A 149 -31.85 -9.56 -1.66
N ALA A 150 -31.98 -8.98 -0.46
CA ALA A 150 -33.27 -8.72 0.17
C ALA A 150 -34.08 -7.70 -0.67
N ALA A 151 -33.47 -6.59 -1.07
CA ALA A 151 -34.12 -5.60 -1.91
C ALA A 151 -34.54 -6.16 -3.28
N ILE A 152 -33.72 -7.01 -3.90
CA ILE A 152 -34.10 -7.71 -5.15
C ILE A 152 -35.24 -8.69 -4.88
N ARG A 153 -35.15 -9.51 -3.82
CA ARG A 153 -36.20 -10.47 -3.44
C ARG A 153 -37.54 -9.80 -3.13
N ASP A 154 -37.52 -8.61 -2.55
CA ASP A 154 -38.73 -7.87 -2.19
C ASP A 154 -39.31 -7.10 -3.39
N ARG A 155 -38.45 -6.65 -4.31
CA ARG A 155 -38.88 -5.90 -5.51
C ARG A 155 -39.26 -6.79 -6.69
N LEU A 156 -38.69 -7.98 -6.81
CA LEU A 156 -38.94 -8.90 -7.92
C LEU A 156 -40.42 -9.35 -7.97
N PRO A 157 -41.08 -9.74 -6.86
CA PRO A 157 -42.49 -10.17 -6.86
C PRO A 157 -43.45 -9.08 -7.34
N ALA A 158 -43.16 -7.81 -7.01
CA ALA A 158 -43.97 -6.67 -7.47
C ALA A 158 -43.71 -6.31 -8.94
N ALA A 159 -42.53 -6.64 -9.47
CA ALA A 159 -42.16 -6.41 -10.87
C ALA A 159 -42.56 -7.56 -11.82
N LEU A 160 -42.98 -8.71 -11.25
CA LEU A 160 -43.45 -9.88 -11.99
C LEU A 160 -44.97 -9.74 -12.24
N VAL A 161 -45.37 -9.50 -13.49
CA VAL A 161 -46.78 -9.59 -13.92
C VAL A 161 -47.00 -11.00 -14.49
N GLY A 162 -47.76 -11.84 -13.79
CA GLY A 162 -48.01 -13.23 -14.21
C GLY A 162 -46.78 -14.14 -14.20
N GLY A 163 -45.83 -13.91 -13.29
CA GLY A 163 -44.58 -14.69 -13.21
C GLY A 163 -43.53 -14.32 -14.26
N ARG A 164 -43.71 -13.21 -14.99
CA ARG A 164 -42.73 -12.67 -15.95
C ARG A 164 -42.40 -11.22 -15.62
N LEU A 165 -41.12 -10.85 -15.76
CA LEU A 165 -40.65 -9.49 -15.55
C LEU A 165 -41.25 -8.58 -16.64
N SER A 166 -41.97 -7.54 -16.24
CA SER A 166 -42.53 -6.57 -17.18
C SER A 166 -41.41 -5.68 -17.72
N VAL A 167 -40.80 -6.08 -18.83
CA VAL A 167 -39.96 -5.20 -19.65
C VAL A 167 -40.86 -4.36 -20.54
N ASP A 168 -40.74 -3.03 -20.49
CA ASP A 168 -41.35 -2.18 -21.49
C ASP A 168 -40.66 -2.51 -22.82
N GLY A 169 -41.42 -2.98 -23.81
CA GLY A 169 -40.84 -3.45 -25.08
C GLY A 169 -40.17 -2.35 -25.91
N SER A 170 -39.81 -1.20 -25.33
CA SER A 170 -39.34 0.00 -26.01
C SER A 170 -37.90 -0.12 -26.55
N GLY A 171 -37.13 -1.13 -26.13
CA GLY A 171 -35.73 -1.32 -26.55
C GLY A 171 -35.31 -2.73 -26.93
N VAL A 172 -36.20 -3.72 -26.83
CA VAL A 172 -35.89 -5.13 -27.16
C VAL A 172 -36.61 -5.51 -28.45
N VAL A 173 -35.85 -5.70 -29.53
CA VAL A 173 -36.35 -6.37 -30.73
C VAL A 173 -36.57 -7.84 -30.38
N GLN A 174 -37.78 -8.19 -29.96
CA GLN A 174 -38.15 -9.60 -29.81
C GLN A 174 -38.38 -10.21 -31.20
N PRO A 175 -37.68 -11.29 -31.56
CA PRO A 175 -37.99 -12.03 -32.78
C PRO A 175 -39.42 -12.56 -32.66
N VAL A 176 -40.34 -11.99 -33.45
CA VAL A 176 -41.69 -12.51 -33.54
C VAL A 176 -41.63 -13.78 -34.38
N ALA A 177 -41.54 -14.94 -33.74
CA ALA A 177 -41.70 -16.23 -34.39
C ALA A 177 -43.21 -16.48 -34.62
N VAL A 178 -43.69 -16.10 -35.80
CA VAL A 178 -45.04 -16.42 -36.27
C VAL A 178 -45.10 -17.88 -36.74
N GLY A 179 -45.33 -18.81 -35.79
CA GLY A 179 -45.35 -20.25 -36.02
C GLY A 179 -46.58 -20.80 -36.78
N ASN A 180 -47.55 -19.95 -37.13
CA ASN A 180 -48.80 -20.37 -37.79
C ASN A 180 -48.92 -19.93 -39.25
N PHE A 181 -47.82 -19.56 -39.92
CA PHE A 181 -47.89 -19.42 -41.38
C PHE A 181 -47.96 -20.82 -42.03
N PRO A 182 -49.00 -21.13 -42.81
CA PRO A 182 -49.02 -22.35 -43.62
C PRO A 182 -47.77 -22.37 -44.50
N ALA A 183 -47.04 -23.48 -44.50
CA ALA A 183 -45.72 -23.60 -45.12
C ALA A 183 -45.67 -23.31 -46.64
N THR A 184 -46.81 -23.03 -47.28
CA THR A 184 -46.94 -22.88 -48.73
C THR A 184 -48.04 -21.89 -49.16
N GLN A 185 -48.23 -20.77 -48.46
CA GLN A 185 -49.07 -19.70 -49.02
C GLN A 185 -48.22 -18.76 -49.90
N PRO A 186 -48.39 -18.74 -51.23
CA PRO A 186 -47.68 -17.79 -52.08
C PRO A 186 -48.08 -16.36 -51.71
N VAL A 187 -47.11 -15.55 -51.29
CA VAL A 187 -47.32 -14.13 -51.06
C VAL A 187 -47.32 -13.44 -52.42
N SER A 188 -48.46 -13.40 -53.10
CA SER A 188 -48.63 -12.67 -54.35
C SER A 188 -48.96 -11.20 -54.06
N GLY A 189 -47.93 -10.40 -53.83
CA GLY A 189 -48.01 -8.95 -53.81
C GLY A 189 -47.09 -8.38 -54.87
N THR A 190 -47.61 -7.59 -55.81
CA THR A 190 -46.77 -6.76 -56.68
C THR A 190 -46.13 -5.65 -55.85
N VAL A 191 -44.82 -5.78 -55.58
CA VAL A 191 -44.03 -4.68 -55.02
C VAL A 191 -43.75 -3.69 -56.16
N SER A 192 -44.54 -2.62 -56.25
CA SER A 192 -44.26 -1.53 -57.17
C SER A 192 -43.13 -0.68 -56.59
N LEU A 193 -41.92 -0.90 -57.10
CA LEU A 193 -40.81 0.01 -56.87
C LEU A 193 -41.02 1.18 -57.83
N GLY A 194 -41.51 2.31 -57.30
CA GLY A 194 -41.81 3.50 -58.09
C GLY A 194 -40.65 3.91 -59.01
N ALA A 195 -40.98 4.51 -60.15
CA ALA A 195 -40.02 4.96 -61.16
C ALA A 195 -38.97 5.89 -60.53
N GLY A 196 -37.78 5.35 -60.22
CA GLY A 196 -36.71 6.07 -59.53
C GLY A 196 -35.96 5.26 -58.47
N ALA A 197 -36.40 4.05 -58.11
CA ALA A 197 -35.63 3.19 -57.22
C ALA A 197 -34.35 2.68 -57.92
N ALA A 198 -33.20 3.26 -57.54
CA ALA A 198 -31.89 2.76 -57.89
C ALA A 198 -31.80 1.27 -57.51
N GLN A 199 -31.35 0.49 -58.50
CA GLN A 199 -31.02 -0.93 -58.47
C GLN A 199 -30.73 -1.45 -57.05
N ILE A 200 -31.57 -2.35 -56.55
CA ILE A 200 -31.31 -3.11 -55.34
C ILE A 200 -30.00 -3.87 -55.57
N GLY A 201 -28.93 -3.40 -54.95
CA GLY A 201 -27.63 -4.04 -54.95
C GLY A 201 -27.74 -5.45 -54.39
N THR A 202 -27.29 -6.41 -55.18
CA THR A 202 -26.91 -7.77 -54.79
C THR A 202 -27.92 -8.48 -53.89
N ILE A 203 -28.98 -9.01 -54.50
CA ILE A 203 -29.76 -10.10 -53.89
C ILE A 203 -28.84 -11.33 -53.92
N GLY A 204 -28.34 -11.72 -52.75
CA GLY A 204 -27.43 -12.85 -52.60
C GLY A 204 -28.07 -14.18 -53.05
N ASN A 205 -27.49 -14.77 -54.09
CA ASN A 205 -27.29 -16.21 -54.38
C ASN A 205 -28.39 -17.25 -54.10
N ALA A 206 -29.67 -16.88 -54.01
CA ALA A 206 -30.76 -17.86 -53.90
C ALA A 206 -31.72 -17.89 -55.09
N PHE A 207 -31.38 -17.24 -56.20
CA PHE A 207 -32.07 -17.42 -57.48
C PHE A 207 -31.12 -18.11 -58.46
N ALA A 208 -31.43 -19.36 -58.81
CA ALA A 208 -30.79 -20.05 -59.92
C ALA A 208 -31.07 -19.24 -61.19
N LEU A 209 -30.05 -18.50 -61.65
CA LEU A 209 -30.06 -17.83 -62.92
C LEU A 209 -30.11 -18.89 -64.03
N ASP A 210 -31.18 -18.85 -64.81
CA ASP A 210 -31.33 -19.58 -66.06
C ASP A 210 -30.08 -19.36 -66.94
N ALA A 211 -29.38 -20.46 -67.22
CA ALA A 211 -28.09 -20.48 -67.91
C ALA A 211 -28.16 -19.97 -69.37
N THR A 212 -29.35 -19.71 -69.91
CA THR A 212 -29.51 -19.21 -71.28
C THR A 212 -29.19 -17.71 -71.44
N ALA A 213 -29.07 -16.94 -70.35
CA ALA A 213 -28.80 -15.50 -70.42
C ALA A 213 -27.28 -15.13 -70.44
N GLN A 214 -26.36 -16.10 -70.38
CA GLN A 214 -24.92 -15.83 -70.22
C GLN A 214 -24.08 -15.92 -71.51
N ALA A 215 -24.70 -15.98 -72.69
CA ALA A 215 -23.98 -16.04 -73.97
C ALA A 215 -23.38 -14.69 -74.45
N GLY A 216 -23.49 -13.61 -73.66
CA GLY A 216 -23.10 -12.26 -74.10
C GLY A 216 -21.86 -11.65 -73.46
N ASN A 217 -21.14 -12.33 -72.55
CA ASN A 217 -20.07 -11.71 -71.78
C ASN A 217 -18.67 -12.15 -72.27
N THR A 218 -18.06 -11.36 -73.16
CA THR A 218 -16.78 -11.63 -73.86
C THR A 218 -15.50 -11.28 -73.06
N SER A 219 -15.58 -11.02 -71.75
CA SER A 219 -14.43 -10.51 -70.99
C SER A 219 -13.33 -11.52 -70.62
N LEU A 220 -13.44 -12.80 -70.97
CA LEU A 220 -12.44 -13.83 -70.63
C LEU A 220 -11.48 -14.20 -71.77
N SER A 221 -11.74 -13.81 -73.02
CA SER A 221 -10.84 -14.14 -74.15
C SER A 221 -9.56 -13.29 -74.23
N SER A 222 -9.45 -12.23 -73.41
CA SER A 222 -8.28 -11.32 -73.44
C SER A 222 -7.13 -11.73 -72.53
N ILE A 223 -7.30 -12.75 -71.68
CA ILE A 223 -6.26 -13.20 -70.73
C ILE A 223 -5.37 -14.29 -71.35
N ASP A 224 -5.94 -15.17 -72.17
CA ASP A 224 -5.18 -16.29 -72.77
C ASP A 224 -4.16 -15.83 -73.84
N GLY A 225 -4.39 -14.70 -74.49
CA GLY A 225 -3.48 -14.17 -75.52
C GLY A 225 -2.21 -13.50 -74.99
N LYS A 226 -2.11 -13.20 -73.68
CA LYS A 226 -0.97 -12.46 -73.10
C LYS A 226 0.08 -13.34 -72.42
N LEU A 227 -0.22 -14.59 -72.12
CA LEU A 227 0.70 -15.46 -71.36
C LEU A 227 1.65 -16.28 -72.24
N THR A 228 1.42 -16.35 -73.55
CA THR A 228 2.24 -17.14 -74.49
C THR A 228 3.42 -16.39 -75.11
N GLY A 229 3.62 -15.10 -74.75
CA GLY A 229 4.66 -14.24 -75.33
C GLY A 229 5.94 -14.03 -74.50
N ALA A 230 5.99 -14.48 -73.23
CA ALA A 230 7.07 -14.10 -72.28
C ALA A 230 8.09 -15.22 -71.96
N ALA A 231 8.01 -16.39 -72.62
CA ALA A 231 8.92 -17.51 -72.40
C ALA A 231 9.65 -17.95 -73.67
N LYS A 232 10.15 -16.99 -74.47
CA LYS A 232 11.11 -17.26 -75.54
C LYS A 232 12.46 -16.63 -75.21
N ASP A 233 13.35 -17.50 -74.74
CA ASP A 233 14.81 -17.53 -74.95
C ASP A 233 15.53 -16.18 -75.09
N GLY A 234 16.07 -15.72 -73.97
CA GLY A 234 17.08 -14.67 -73.92
C GLY A 234 18.41 -15.18 -74.46
N ALA A 235 18.64 -14.96 -75.76
CA ALA A 235 19.97 -14.79 -76.32
C ALA A 235 20.51 -13.42 -75.88
N ASP A 236 21.47 -13.40 -74.95
CA ASP A 236 22.28 -12.23 -74.65
C ASP A 236 23.74 -12.48 -75.11
N PRO A 237 24.26 -11.72 -76.10
CA PRO A 237 25.56 -11.95 -76.68
C PRO A 237 26.63 -11.01 -76.09
N ALA A 238 27.01 -11.15 -74.80
CA ALA A 238 28.23 -10.49 -74.29
C ALA A 238 28.66 -10.95 -72.87
N SER A 239 29.07 -12.21 -72.68
CA SER A 239 29.84 -12.58 -71.48
C SER A 239 31.00 -13.51 -71.82
N PRO A 240 32.23 -13.23 -71.34
CA PRO A 240 33.46 -13.80 -71.87
C PRO A 240 33.57 -15.30 -71.59
N ALA A 241 34.14 -16.00 -72.56
CA ALA A 241 34.33 -17.44 -72.62
C ALA A 241 34.90 -18.05 -71.34
N VAL A 242 34.11 -18.88 -70.67
CA VAL A 242 34.63 -20.03 -69.92
C VAL A 242 34.23 -21.26 -70.71
N ALA A 243 35.22 -21.80 -71.42
CA ALA A 243 35.11 -23.06 -72.13
C ALA A 243 34.79 -24.20 -71.15
N ASN A 244 33.72 -24.93 -71.47
CA ASN A 244 33.50 -26.36 -71.23
C ASN A 244 33.91 -26.95 -69.86
N ALA A 245 32.91 -27.10 -68.97
CA ALA A 245 32.46 -28.41 -68.48
C ALA A 245 31.11 -28.32 -67.72
N GLY A 246 30.01 -28.71 -68.37
CA GLY A 246 28.77 -29.13 -67.72
C GLY A 246 27.65 -28.09 -67.62
N THR A 247 26.83 -27.98 -68.67
CA THR A 247 25.54 -27.27 -68.66
C THR A 247 24.52 -28.00 -67.80
N GLY A 248 24.35 -27.53 -66.56
CA GLY A 248 23.30 -27.95 -65.63
C GLY A 248 23.71 -27.71 -64.17
N ILE A 249 22.75 -27.85 -63.25
CA ILE A 249 22.93 -27.68 -61.79
C ILE A 249 24.18 -28.40 -61.22
N ARG A 250 24.64 -29.50 -61.85
CA ARG A 250 25.86 -30.22 -61.48
C ARG A 250 27.16 -29.45 -61.73
N GLY A 251 27.22 -28.60 -62.75
CA GLY A 251 28.37 -27.73 -63.01
C GLY A 251 28.52 -26.66 -61.93
N TRP A 252 27.40 -26.07 -61.50
CA TRP A 252 27.36 -25.11 -60.39
C TRP A 252 27.81 -25.72 -59.06
N LEU A 253 27.42 -26.97 -58.77
CA LEU A 253 27.83 -27.67 -57.55
C LEU A 253 29.34 -28.01 -57.53
N ALA A 254 29.94 -28.34 -58.68
CA ALA A 254 31.37 -28.60 -58.79
C ALA A 254 32.22 -27.35 -58.55
N THR A 255 31.75 -26.17 -59.00
CA THR A 255 32.40 -24.88 -58.72
C THR A 255 32.36 -24.53 -57.23
N ILE A 256 31.24 -24.80 -56.55
CA ILE A 256 31.10 -24.58 -55.10
C ILE A 256 32.03 -25.53 -54.31
N ALA A 257 32.13 -26.81 -54.71
CA ALA A 257 33.05 -27.77 -54.10
C ALA A 257 34.53 -27.37 -54.26
N GLY A 258 34.90 -26.79 -55.41
CA GLY A 258 36.24 -26.24 -55.65
C GLY A 258 36.58 -25.04 -54.77
N GLN A 259 35.61 -24.15 -54.53
CA GLN A 259 35.80 -22.97 -53.68
C GLN A 259 35.88 -23.31 -52.18
N LEU A 260 35.13 -24.31 -51.72
CA LEU A 260 35.19 -24.79 -50.33
C LEU A 260 36.44 -25.66 -50.05
N GLY A 261 36.94 -26.41 -51.04
CA GLY A 261 38.16 -27.21 -50.91
C GLY A 261 39.46 -26.41 -50.93
N GLY A 262 39.50 -25.28 -51.65
CA GLY A 262 40.69 -24.43 -51.81
C GLY A 262 40.93 -23.43 -50.68
N THR A 263 39.87 -23.02 -49.97
CA THR A 263 39.97 -21.97 -48.93
C THR A 263 40.29 -22.54 -47.54
N LEU A 264 40.26 -23.86 -47.35
CA LEU A 264 40.64 -24.51 -46.09
C LEU A 264 42.10 -24.98 -46.02
N LYS A 265 42.93 -24.60 -47.00
CA LYS A 265 44.34 -24.97 -47.06
C LYS A 265 45.25 -23.74 -47.15
N THR A 266 45.13 -22.84 -46.18
CA THR A 266 46.16 -21.83 -45.90
C THR A 266 47.22 -22.42 -44.97
N THR A 267 48.41 -22.60 -45.53
CA THR A 267 49.71 -22.59 -44.87
C THR A 267 49.81 -21.41 -43.89
N LEU A 268 49.95 -21.67 -42.59
CA LEU A 268 50.34 -20.68 -41.59
C LEU A 268 51.85 -20.41 -41.72
N GLN A 269 52.20 -19.19 -42.14
CA GLN A 269 53.58 -18.70 -42.14
C GLN A 269 54.10 -18.56 -40.70
N ALA A 270 55.39 -18.87 -40.50
CA ALA A 270 56.07 -18.59 -39.23
C ALA A 270 55.93 -17.10 -38.88
N GLY A 271 55.30 -16.81 -37.74
CA GLY A 271 55.08 -15.45 -37.25
C GLY A 271 53.62 -14.97 -37.26
N THR A 272 52.66 -15.71 -37.86
CA THR A 272 51.23 -15.43 -37.61
C THR A 272 50.79 -16.09 -36.30
N ALA A 273 50.23 -15.30 -35.39
CA ALA A 273 49.79 -15.73 -34.06
C ALA A 273 48.85 -16.94 -34.15
N ILE A 274 49.41 -18.10 -33.79
CA ILE A 274 48.76 -19.39 -33.72
C ILE A 274 47.84 -19.35 -32.50
N VAL A 275 46.53 -19.20 -32.71
CA VAL A 275 45.54 -19.62 -31.71
C VAL A 275 45.58 -21.16 -31.68
N GLY A 276 46.56 -21.66 -30.97
CA GLY A 276 46.79 -23.06 -30.72
C GLY A 276 47.44 -23.18 -29.35
N ARG A 277 46.78 -23.96 -28.49
CA ARG A 277 47.39 -24.70 -27.39
C ARG A 277 48.17 -23.84 -26.38
N PHE A 278 47.48 -23.39 -25.35
CA PHE A 278 48.01 -23.73 -24.03
C PHE A 278 47.85 -25.24 -23.86
N GLY A 279 48.90 -25.99 -24.19
CA GLY A 279 49.02 -27.37 -23.77
C GLY A 279 49.19 -27.39 -22.26
N ILE A 280 48.11 -27.63 -21.53
CA ILE A 280 48.23 -28.23 -20.20
C ILE A 280 48.59 -29.68 -20.47
N ASP A 281 49.89 -29.96 -20.56
CA ASP A 281 50.39 -31.33 -20.61
C ASP A 281 50.09 -32.00 -19.26
N GLN A 282 49.05 -32.84 -19.23
CA GLN A 282 48.68 -33.70 -18.10
C GLN A 282 49.02 -35.17 -18.39
N THR A 283 50.23 -35.48 -18.87
CA THR A 283 50.62 -36.87 -19.14
C THR A 283 50.96 -37.72 -17.90
N THR A 284 50.76 -37.20 -16.68
CA THR A 284 50.72 -38.00 -15.45
C THR A 284 49.49 -37.63 -14.60
N PRO A 285 48.52 -38.56 -14.39
CA PRO A 285 47.41 -38.32 -13.46
C PRO A 285 47.95 -38.13 -12.04
N GLY A 286 47.82 -36.93 -11.47
CA GLY A 286 48.15 -36.70 -10.06
C GLY A 286 48.67 -35.31 -9.67
N THR A 287 49.16 -34.48 -10.60
CA THR A 287 49.61 -33.11 -10.25
C THR A 287 49.26 -32.13 -11.36
N THR A 288 48.23 -31.31 -11.17
CA THR A 288 47.97 -30.15 -12.03
C THR A 288 48.73 -28.95 -11.45
N ASN A 289 49.73 -28.43 -12.16
CA ASN A 289 50.31 -27.14 -11.81
C ASN A 289 49.26 -26.05 -12.04
N GLY A 290 48.97 -25.26 -11.00
CA GLY A 290 48.00 -24.16 -11.09
C GLY A 290 48.44 -23.13 -12.12
N VAL A 291 47.67 -22.97 -13.19
CA VAL A 291 47.85 -21.87 -14.14
C VAL A 291 47.32 -20.59 -13.47
N VAL A 292 48.23 -19.77 -12.95
CA VAL A 292 47.87 -18.45 -12.44
C VAL A 292 47.87 -17.47 -13.60
N VAL A 293 46.67 -17.08 -14.05
CA VAL A 293 46.52 -15.96 -14.97
C VAL A 293 46.69 -14.68 -14.15
N ASN A 294 47.88 -14.09 -14.20
CA ASN A 294 48.13 -12.78 -13.60
C ASN A 294 47.43 -11.70 -14.43
N SER A 295 46.13 -11.57 -14.27
CA SER A 295 45.37 -10.41 -14.73
C SER A 295 45.19 -9.50 -13.52
N GLY A 296 45.85 -8.34 -13.55
CA GLY A 296 45.66 -7.30 -12.55
C GLY A 296 44.17 -6.94 -12.49
N ALA A 297 43.61 -7.00 -11.28
CA ALA A 297 42.21 -6.77 -10.94
C ALA A 297 41.21 -7.82 -11.47
N LEU A 298 41.24 -9.01 -10.89
CA LEU A 298 40.08 -9.90 -10.91
C LEU A 298 39.08 -9.45 -9.82
N SER A 299 37.90 -9.02 -10.27
CA SER A 299 36.71 -8.84 -9.43
C SER A 299 36.43 -10.11 -8.60
N ALA A 300 35.98 -9.92 -7.36
CA ALA A 300 35.91 -10.88 -6.26
C ALA A 300 35.06 -12.17 -6.45
N ASP A 301 34.77 -12.59 -7.67
CA ASP A 301 33.86 -13.70 -7.96
C ASP A 301 34.53 -14.88 -8.71
N LEU A 302 35.81 -15.12 -8.41
CA LEU A 302 36.46 -16.38 -8.81
C LEU A 302 36.18 -17.45 -7.76
N ARG A 303 35.04 -18.13 -7.91
CA ARG A 303 34.73 -19.35 -7.15
C ARG A 303 35.69 -20.46 -7.55
N VAL A 304 36.69 -20.72 -6.71
CA VAL A 304 37.51 -21.93 -6.77
C VAL A 304 36.64 -23.12 -6.37
N ALA A 305 35.98 -23.74 -7.35
CA ALA A 305 35.36 -25.04 -7.17
C ALA A 305 36.48 -26.09 -7.09
N GLY A 306 36.90 -26.49 -5.89
CA GLY A 306 37.84 -27.61 -5.77
C GLY A 306 38.71 -27.72 -4.52
N ALA A 307 38.27 -27.23 -3.35
CA ALA A 307 38.85 -27.71 -2.10
C ALA A 307 37.79 -28.51 -1.35
N ALA A 308 37.79 -29.83 -1.55
CA ALA A 308 37.08 -30.75 -0.69
C ALA A 308 37.68 -30.63 0.72
N VAL A 309 37.04 -29.87 1.59
CA VAL A 309 37.28 -29.92 3.03
C VAL A 309 36.67 -31.22 3.53
N THR A 310 37.40 -32.32 3.39
CA THR A 310 37.09 -33.58 4.07
C THR A 310 37.52 -33.45 5.53
N GLY A 311 36.66 -32.83 6.33
CA GLY A 311 36.72 -32.81 7.78
C GLY A 311 35.31 -32.96 8.33
N ALA A 312 35.03 -34.13 8.91
CA ALA A 312 33.72 -34.52 9.43
C ALA A 312 33.32 -33.72 10.69
N ASN A 313 32.94 -32.44 10.52
CA ASN A 313 31.95 -31.73 11.38
C ASN A 313 31.67 -30.27 10.94
N ALA A 314 31.72 -29.96 9.64
CA ALA A 314 31.29 -28.64 9.17
C ALA A 314 29.77 -28.62 8.96
N VAL A 315 29.02 -28.19 9.98
CA VAL A 315 27.65 -27.71 9.80
C VAL A 315 27.70 -26.58 8.77
N PRO A 316 26.95 -26.63 7.66
CA PRO A 316 26.94 -25.55 6.68
C PRO A 316 26.18 -24.37 7.26
N THR A 317 26.86 -23.53 8.04
CA THR A 317 26.40 -22.19 8.33
C THR A 317 26.53 -21.38 7.05
N TYR A 318 25.37 -21.12 6.44
CA TYR A 318 25.22 -20.17 5.35
C TYR A 318 25.43 -18.76 5.88
N LEU A 319 26.67 -18.40 6.23
CA LEU A 319 27.06 -17.00 6.37
C LEU A 319 27.34 -16.49 4.95
N PRO A 320 26.63 -15.45 4.46
CA PRO A 320 27.05 -14.77 3.25
C PRO A 320 28.49 -14.30 3.46
N GLY A 321 29.38 -14.81 2.62
CA GLY A 321 30.83 -14.76 2.84
C GLY A 321 31.33 -13.32 2.93
N ILE A 322 31.70 -12.91 4.14
CA ILE A 322 32.79 -11.95 4.32
C ILE A 322 34.01 -12.82 4.56
N ALA A 323 34.66 -13.22 3.46
CA ALA A 323 35.92 -13.95 3.52
C ALA A 323 36.95 -13.06 4.23
N ASN A 324 37.44 -13.58 5.34
CA ASN A 324 38.54 -13.06 6.14
C ASN A 324 39.79 -12.96 5.27
N ALA A 325 39.98 -11.81 4.62
CA ALA A 325 41.27 -11.42 4.09
C ALA A 325 42.15 -11.05 5.28
N ALA A 326 43.21 -11.83 5.51
CA ALA A 326 44.36 -11.40 6.31
C ALA A 326 45.08 -10.26 5.56
N GLY A 327 44.42 -9.11 5.48
CA GLY A 327 44.97 -7.84 5.08
C GLY A 327 45.14 -7.03 6.34
N THR A 328 46.37 -6.59 6.60
CA THR A 328 46.71 -5.57 7.59
C THR A 328 45.99 -4.27 7.19
N ALA A 329 44.70 -4.16 7.47
CA ALA A 329 43.90 -2.98 7.20
C ALA A 329 44.03 -2.04 8.40
N ALA A 330 44.98 -1.11 8.29
CA ALA A 330 44.89 0.14 9.01
C ALA A 330 43.54 0.80 8.68
N GLY A 331 42.70 1.03 9.69
CA GLY A 331 41.79 2.19 9.68
C GLY A 331 40.28 1.97 9.75
N THR A 332 39.72 0.78 9.51
CA THR A 332 38.25 0.60 9.62
C THR A 332 37.90 -0.78 10.18
N ALA A 333 37.74 -0.85 11.50
CA ALA A 333 37.28 -2.04 12.19
C ALA A 333 35.88 -2.42 11.70
N LEU A 334 35.75 -3.63 11.15
CA LEU A 334 34.47 -4.29 10.94
C LEU A 334 33.84 -4.48 12.32
N SER A 335 32.82 -3.70 12.67
CA SER A 335 32.11 -3.90 13.94
C SER A 335 31.25 -5.15 13.81
N VAL A 336 31.77 -6.29 14.23
CA VAL A 336 30.94 -7.47 14.45
C VAL A 336 30.04 -7.16 15.64
N GLN A 337 28.76 -6.91 15.37
CA GLN A 337 27.77 -6.68 16.42
C GLN A 337 27.75 -7.92 17.31
N GLY A 338 28.13 -7.77 18.58
CA GLY A 338 28.21 -8.88 19.55
C GLY A 338 29.60 -9.12 20.17
N THR A 339 30.64 -8.39 19.76
CA THR A 339 31.93 -8.37 20.48
C THR A 339 32.27 -6.95 20.94
N ALA A 340 32.56 -6.80 22.23
CA ALA A 340 33.15 -5.58 22.78
C ALA A 340 34.62 -5.88 23.08
N ALA A 341 35.55 -5.11 22.50
CA ALA A 341 36.99 -5.33 22.65
C ALA A 341 37.48 -6.75 22.29
N GLY A 342 36.87 -7.39 21.29
CA GLY A 342 37.27 -8.74 20.85
C GLY A 342 36.77 -9.88 21.76
N VAL A 343 36.02 -9.58 22.82
CA VAL A 343 35.38 -10.56 23.68
C VAL A 343 33.90 -10.66 23.28
N PRO A 344 33.36 -11.88 23.00
CA PRO A 344 31.93 -12.07 22.84
C PRO A 344 31.21 -11.47 24.04
N ILE A 345 30.25 -10.57 23.81
CA ILE A 345 29.41 -10.04 24.88
C ILE A 345 28.76 -11.26 25.54
N PRO A 346 29.05 -11.57 26.81
CA PRO A 346 28.49 -12.74 27.45
C PRO A 346 26.97 -12.60 27.43
N THR A 347 26.29 -13.50 26.72
CA THR A 347 24.85 -13.65 26.91
C THR A 347 24.68 -14.26 28.29
N THR A 348 24.53 -13.42 29.31
CA THR A 348 24.27 -13.88 30.67
C THR A 348 22.99 -14.70 30.62
N VAL A 349 23.11 -16.02 30.71
CA VAL A 349 21.97 -16.92 30.75
C VAL A 349 21.24 -16.61 32.05
N ARG A 350 20.05 -15.99 31.95
CA ARG A 350 19.22 -15.68 33.12
C ARG A 350 18.89 -16.98 33.86
N GLY A 351 19.08 -16.97 35.17
CA GLY A 351 18.74 -18.09 36.05
C GLY A 351 17.25 -18.45 36.04
N ALA A 352 16.91 -19.58 36.66
CA ALA A 352 15.52 -19.98 36.86
C ALA A 352 14.79 -18.90 37.68
N GLY A 353 13.82 -18.21 37.05
CA GLY A 353 13.13 -17.11 37.71
C GLY A 353 12.16 -17.56 38.80
N THR A 354 12.07 -16.78 39.87
CA THR A 354 11.12 -16.94 40.99
C THR A 354 9.73 -16.41 40.60
N ASN A 355 8.68 -17.18 40.87
CA ASN A 355 7.30 -16.76 40.62
C ASN A 355 6.85 -15.75 41.70
N ARG A 356 6.26 -14.63 41.26
CA ARG A 356 5.75 -13.51 42.07
C ARG A 356 4.28 -13.19 41.77
N SER A 357 3.58 -14.10 41.12
CA SER A 357 2.18 -13.93 40.71
C SER A 357 1.25 -13.77 41.92
N THR A 358 0.23 -12.92 41.80
CA THR A 358 -0.74 -12.64 42.86
C THR A 358 -2.05 -12.08 42.29
N THR A 359 -2.98 -11.66 43.15
CA THR A 359 -4.11 -10.81 42.79
C THR A 359 -3.91 -9.43 43.40
N VAL A 360 -4.22 -8.38 42.66
CA VAL A 360 -4.09 -6.99 43.11
C VAL A 360 -5.45 -6.36 43.35
N GLY A 361 -5.52 -5.54 44.39
CA GLY A 361 -6.71 -4.79 44.79
C GLY A 361 -6.69 -3.34 44.29
N THR A 362 -7.64 -2.55 44.78
CA THR A 362 -7.61 -1.08 44.68
C THR A 362 -6.65 -0.42 45.68
N THR A 363 -5.94 -1.24 46.47
CA THR A 363 -4.83 -0.82 47.34
C THR A 363 -3.55 -1.42 46.80
N ALA A 364 -2.50 -0.60 46.71
CA ALA A 364 -1.21 -1.04 46.22
C ALA A 364 -0.67 -2.22 47.04
N THR A 365 -0.25 -3.26 46.33
CA THR A 365 0.28 -4.50 46.90
C THR A 365 1.74 -4.64 46.48
N PRO A 366 2.69 -4.92 47.39
CA PRO A 366 4.06 -5.23 47.03
C PRO A 366 4.11 -6.49 46.15
N LEU A 367 4.74 -6.39 44.99
CA LEU A 367 4.90 -7.48 44.03
C LEU A 367 6.30 -8.12 44.15
N MET A 368 7.34 -7.31 44.32
CA MET A 368 8.73 -7.75 44.51
C MET A 368 9.44 -6.85 45.51
N ALA A 369 10.24 -7.40 46.42
CA ALA A 369 11.09 -6.62 47.31
C ALA A 369 12.27 -6.00 46.55
N ALA A 370 12.95 -5.00 47.11
CA ALA A 370 14.19 -4.49 46.51
C ALA A 370 15.26 -5.61 46.44
N ASN A 371 15.91 -5.73 45.29
CA ASN A 371 16.87 -6.80 44.99
C ASN A 371 17.96 -6.29 44.03
N THR A 372 19.16 -6.07 44.56
CA THR A 372 20.33 -5.60 43.80
C THR A 372 20.93 -6.67 42.90
N SER A 373 20.55 -7.94 43.06
CA SER A 373 20.99 -9.06 42.21
C SER A 373 19.97 -9.45 41.14
N ARG A 374 18.89 -8.69 40.99
CA ARG A 374 17.88 -8.94 39.95
C ARG A 374 18.52 -8.82 38.57
N GLN A 375 18.29 -9.82 37.73
CA GLN A 375 18.79 -9.91 36.34
C GLN A 375 17.69 -9.63 35.31
N GLY A 376 16.43 -9.66 35.72
CA GLY A 376 15.29 -9.24 34.91
C GLY A 376 13.96 -9.50 35.60
N TRP A 377 12.87 -9.02 35.00
CA TRP A 377 11.53 -9.34 35.47
C TRP A 377 10.54 -9.33 34.30
N LYS A 378 9.42 -10.02 34.51
CA LYS A 378 8.34 -10.15 33.53
C LYS A 378 7.00 -10.08 34.25
N ILE A 379 6.07 -9.29 33.73
CA ILE A 379 4.74 -9.08 34.27
C ILE A 379 3.73 -9.26 33.15
N LYS A 380 2.67 -10.02 33.41
CA LYS A 380 1.50 -10.16 32.54
C LYS A 380 0.26 -9.85 33.34
N ASN A 381 -0.59 -8.98 32.79
CA ASN A 381 -1.91 -8.73 33.33
C ASN A 381 -2.86 -9.81 32.78
N ASP A 382 -3.23 -10.77 33.61
CA ASP A 382 -4.15 -11.87 33.24
C ASP A 382 -5.61 -11.54 33.56
N SER A 383 -5.89 -10.28 33.93
CA SER A 383 -7.22 -9.82 34.30
C SER A 383 -7.91 -9.06 33.17
N ALA A 384 -9.20 -8.77 33.36
CA ALA A 384 -9.99 -7.91 32.48
C ALA A 384 -9.84 -6.40 32.79
N GLY A 385 -9.19 -6.05 33.90
CA GLY A 385 -8.99 -4.66 34.32
C GLY A 385 -7.55 -4.19 34.08
N ASP A 386 -7.33 -2.88 34.09
CA ASP A 386 -6.00 -2.29 34.01
C ASP A 386 -5.26 -2.40 35.35
N ILE A 387 -3.94 -2.57 35.29
CA ILE A 387 -3.03 -2.60 36.45
C ILE A 387 -1.96 -1.51 36.26
N TRP A 388 -1.53 -0.87 37.34
CA TRP A 388 -0.41 0.08 37.37
C TRP A 388 0.71 -0.48 38.23
N ILE A 389 1.94 -0.40 37.72
CA ILE A 389 3.17 -0.85 38.39
C ILE A 389 4.06 0.35 38.72
N ASN A 390 4.68 0.37 39.89
CA ASN A 390 5.67 1.37 40.28
C ASN A 390 6.92 0.67 40.82
N PHE A 391 8.11 1.15 40.45
CA PHE A 391 9.40 0.50 40.72
C PHE A 391 10.17 1.08 41.90
N ASP A 392 9.75 2.24 42.43
CA ASP A 392 10.44 2.97 43.49
C ASP A 392 9.50 3.53 44.58
N ALA A 393 8.19 3.43 44.37
CA ALA A 393 7.17 3.94 45.29
C ALA A 393 5.95 3.02 45.36
N THR A 394 4.98 3.42 46.18
CA THR A 394 3.66 2.77 46.24
C THR A 394 2.87 3.10 44.99
N ALA A 395 2.43 2.08 44.24
CA ALA A 395 1.72 2.25 42.99
C ALA A 395 0.39 2.98 43.19
N THR A 396 0.06 3.88 42.26
CA THR A 396 -1.23 4.58 42.23
C THR A 396 -1.92 4.35 40.89
N ALA A 397 -3.25 4.23 40.90
CA ALA A 397 -4.05 4.01 39.70
C ALA A 397 -4.26 5.31 38.89
N ALA A 398 -3.17 6.04 38.64
CA ALA A 398 -3.16 7.31 37.93
C ALA A 398 -2.01 7.35 36.90
N PRO A 399 -2.21 7.94 35.72
CA PRO A 399 -1.11 8.22 34.80
C PRO A 399 -0.10 9.19 35.42
N GLY A 400 1.20 8.93 35.24
CA GLY A 400 2.29 9.77 35.76
C GLY A 400 2.84 9.32 37.12
N GLY A 401 3.82 10.06 37.65
CA GLY A 401 4.43 9.78 38.96
C GLY A 401 5.24 8.47 39.05
N GLY A 402 5.76 7.97 37.92
CA GLY A 402 6.51 6.71 37.87
C GLY A 402 5.64 5.45 37.77
N ASN A 403 4.31 5.60 37.69
CA ASN A 403 3.40 4.47 37.47
C ASN A 403 3.32 4.10 35.99
N ILE A 404 3.57 2.83 35.68
CA ILE A 404 3.42 2.27 34.34
C ILE A 404 2.13 1.46 34.27
N LYS A 405 1.23 1.86 33.37
CA LYS A 405 -0.01 1.14 33.11
C LYS A 405 0.29 -0.12 32.27
N VAL A 406 -0.17 -1.27 32.75
CA VAL A 406 -0.21 -2.56 32.04
C VAL A 406 -1.68 -2.86 31.73
N PRO A 407 -2.15 -2.58 30.50
CA PRO A 407 -3.56 -2.79 30.15
C PRO A 407 -3.98 -4.26 30.31
N ALA A 408 -5.29 -4.49 30.40
CA ALA A 408 -5.86 -5.85 30.43
C ALA A 408 -5.26 -6.74 29.31
N GLY A 409 -4.84 -7.96 29.65
CA GLY A 409 -4.23 -8.91 28.71
C GLY A 409 -2.81 -8.57 28.23
N SER A 410 -2.24 -7.42 28.63
CA SER A 410 -0.94 -6.96 28.16
C SER A 410 0.23 -7.54 28.96
N TYR A 411 1.44 -7.37 28.42
CA TYR A 411 2.69 -7.85 28.99
C TYR A 411 3.71 -6.72 29.09
N LEU A 412 4.50 -6.72 30.17
CA LEU A 412 5.58 -5.78 30.44
C LEU A 412 6.82 -6.55 30.90
N SER A 413 8.02 -6.15 30.45
CA SER A 413 9.28 -6.73 30.90
C SER A 413 10.40 -5.71 30.97
N SER A 414 11.38 -5.97 31.82
CA SER A 414 12.61 -5.19 31.91
C SER A 414 13.37 -5.14 30.57
N GLU A 415 13.98 -4.00 30.27
CA GLU A 415 14.82 -3.84 29.08
C GLU A 415 16.11 -4.68 29.20
N PRO A 416 16.63 -5.27 28.09
CA PRO A 416 17.92 -5.95 28.14
C PRO A 416 19.04 -5.02 28.60
N GLY A 417 19.73 -5.38 29.68
CA GLY A 417 20.87 -4.64 30.22
C GLY A 417 20.51 -3.54 31.23
N PHE A 418 19.22 -3.21 31.39
CA PHE A 418 18.73 -2.24 32.38
C PHE A 418 17.60 -2.87 33.18
N VAL A 419 17.90 -3.24 34.43
CA VAL A 419 16.94 -3.87 35.34
C VAL A 419 16.81 -3.04 36.61
N GLU A 420 15.57 -2.67 36.91
CA GLU A 420 15.22 -1.94 38.12
C GLU A 420 15.42 -2.85 39.32
N THR A 421 16.24 -2.41 40.28
CA THR A 421 16.57 -3.17 41.51
C THR A 421 15.72 -2.75 42.71
N GLY A 422 14.92 -1.70 42.55
CA GLY A 422 13.98 -1.20 43.57
C GLY A 422 12.85 -2.19 43.90
N ALA A 423 12.05 -1.85 44.90
CA ALA A 423 10.86 -2.62 45.26
C ALA A 423 9.73 -2.32 44.26
N MET A 424 9.09 -3.36 43.74
CA MET A 424 7.96 -3.20 42.82
C MET A 424 6.65 -3.33 43.58
N SER A 425 5.71 -2.42 43.32
CA SER A 425 4.33 -2.52 43.80
C SER A 425 3.33 -2.42 42.65
N ALA A 426 2.15 -2.98 42.85
CA ALA A 426 1.09 -3.05 41.84
C ALA A 426 -0.27 -2.68 42.43
N ILE A 427 -1.09 -1.97 41.66
CA ILE A 427 -2.47 -1.60 42.02
C ILE A 427 -3.39 -1.84 40.83
N GLY A 428 -4.58 -2.39 41.08
CA GLY A 428 -5.61 -2.63 40.09
C GLY A 428 -6.57 -1.45 39.95
N SER A 429 -7.16 -1.32 38.77
CA SER A 429 -8.35 -0.46 38.52
C SER A 429 -9.58 -0.94 39.31
N ALA A 430 -9.61 -2.21 39.67
CA ALA A 430 -10.64 -2.85 40.48
C ALA A 430 -9.99 -3.88 41.43
N ALA A 431 -10.78 -4.44 42.34
CA ALA A 431 -10.30 -5.49 43.23
C ALA A 431 -10.24 -6.85 42.52
N GLY A 432 -9.29 -7.71 42.93
CA GLY A 432 -9.22 -9.11 42.48
C GLY A 432 -8.64 -9.30 41.08
N LEU A 433 -7.84 -8.36 40.58
CA LEU A 433 -7.21 -8.47 39.27
C LEU A 433 -6.00 -9.41 39.33
N ALA A 434 -6.03 -10.50 38.57
CA ALA A 434 -4.93 -11.46 38.50
C ALA A 434 -3.72 -10.90 37.72
N ILE A 435 -2.53 -11.09 38.29
CA ILE A 435 -1.24 -10.71 37.68
C ILE A 435 -0.27 -11.89 37.75
N THR A 436 0.30 -12.26 36.60
CA THR A 436 1.44 -13.19 36.55
C THR A 436 2.73 -12.38 36.58
N ALA A 437 3.61 -12.67 37.53
CA ALA A 437 4.90 -12.00 37.63
C ALA A 437 6.03 -12.99 37.87
N ARG A 438 7.19 -12.74 37.26
CA ARG A 438 8.40 -13.55 37.44
C ARG A 438 9.62 -12.65 37.58
N GLU A 439 10.43 -12.92 38.60
CA GLU A 439 11.69 -12.25 38.88
C GLU A 439 12.85 -13.18 38.52
N HIS A 440 13.85 -12.69 37.80
CA HIS A 440 15.05 -13.44 37.40
C HIS A 440 16.28 -12.95 38.13
#